data_AF-A0A7J6UN94-F1
#
_entry.id   AF-A0A7J6UN94-F1
#
_cell.length_a   1.000
_cell.length_b   1.000
_cell.length_c   1.000
_cell.angle_alpha   90.00
_cell.angle_beta   90.00
_cell.angle_gamma   90.00
#
_symmetry.space_group_name_H-M   'P 1'
#
loop_
_entity.id
_entity.type
_entity.pdbx_description
1 polymer ?
#
loop_
_entity_poly.entity_id
_entity_poly.type
_entity_poly.pdbx_seq_one_letter_code
_entity_poly.pdbx_strand_id
1 'polypeptide(L)'
;MVFLDKCCIPQKDPIAKSYGISKLADYLRASDKLLILWSPDYLDRLWCVYELAVFLQTHDEDDVILVNLDHLKLCVSLMLLQFFSILISGVTEFCGYSEHIGFALSLASSFLIGRGAFVCGEEWQKFCSRVKCFSVHKAKCSSLADYSDLKQLITDFYGSEAEFAAVVKRLWLGEGEGKHLPEWLFAGASLRIISAPYAPVIVCFAVQYIICGIRGGIEPSVPIYPPGVPYEPLP
;
A
#
# COMPACT_ATOMS: atom_id res chain seq x y z
N MET A 1 8.54 20.05 8.61
CA MET A 1 9.76 19.85 7.77
C MET A 1 10.06 18.36 7.79
N VAL A 2 10.55 17.76 6.71
CA VAL A 2 10.91 16.33 6.67
C VAL A 2 12.42 16.22 6.46
N PHE A 3 13.09 15.44 7.30
CA PHE A 3 14.50 15.07 7.15
C PHE A 3 14.59 13.71 6.46
N LEU A 4 15.43 13.60 5.43
CA LEU A 4 15.67 12.34 4.73
C LEU A 4 17.18 12.09 4.71
N ASP A 5 17.60 11.08 5.47
CA ASP A 5 19.00 10.68 5.70
C ASP A 5 19.86 10.75 4.43
N LYS A 6 19.41 10.12 3.35
CA LYS A 6 20.13 9.97 2.09
C LYS A 6 20.26 11.28 1.31
N CYS A 7 19.35 12.23 1.53
CA CYS A 7 19.36 13.53 0.88
C CYS A 7 20.09 14.60 1.71
N CYS A 8 20.08 14.45 3.04
CA CYS A 8 20.63 15.45 3.95
C CYS A 8 22.08 15.14 4.37
N ILE A 9 22.52 13.89 4.31
CA ILE A 9 23.89 13.49 4.64
C ILE A 9 24.67 13.25 3.34
N PRO A 10 25.79 13.97 3.11
CA PRO A 10 26.65 13.74 1.95
C PRO A 10 27.12 12.29 1.86
N GLN A 11 26.72 11.57 0.80
CA GLN A 11 27.03 10.15 0.66
C GLN A 11 28.43 9.88 0.09
N LYS A 12 29.03 10.86 -0.59
CA LYS A 12 30.31 10.72 -1.31
C LYS A 12 31.52 11.23 -0.53
N ASP A 13 31.31 12.13 0.43
CA ASP A 13 32.38 12.71 1.24
C ASP A 13 32.40 12.02 2.63
N PRO A 14 33.42 11.21 2.95
CA PRO A 14 33.46 10.46 4.19
C PRO A 14 33.55 11.35 5.44
N ILE A 15 34.19 12.53 5.34
CA ILE A 15 34.33 13.46 6.48
C ILE A 15 32.98 14.13 6.75
N ALA A 16 32.36 14.69 5.70
CA ALA A 16 31.05 15.31 5.84
C ALA A 16 29.96 14.28 6.21
N LYS A 17 30.08 13.04 5.72
CA LYS A 17 29.23 11.92 6.14
C LYS A 17 29.37 11.68 7.63
N SER A 18 30.59 11.45 8.15
CA SER A 18 30.83 11.23 9.57
C SER A 18 30.29 12.37 10.45
N TYR A 19 30.49 13.62 10.01
CA TYR A 19 29.91 14.78 10.71
C TYR A 19 28.37 14.74 10.70
N GLY A 20 27.75 14.46 9.55
CA GLY A 20 26.30 14.31 9.43
C GLY A 20 25.75 13.18 10.31
N ILE A 21 26.45 12.05 10.39
CA ILE A 21 26.12 10.92 11.25
C ILE A 21 26.14 11.35 12.72
N SER A 22 27.17 12.07 13.16
CA SER A 22 27.29 12.55 14.54
C SER A 22 26.13 13.45 14.97
N LYS A 23 25.51 14.15 14.00
CA LYS A 23 24.37 15.04 14.21
C LYS A 23 23.02 14.39 14.01
N LEU A 24 22.96 13.19 13.43
CA LEU A 24 21.71 12.50 13.19
C LEU A 24 20.95 12.22 14.49
N ALA A 25 21.66 11.88 15.57
CA ALA A 25 21.00 11.65 16.85
C ALA A 25 20.30 12.91 17.38
N ASP A 26 20.92 14.08 17.20
CA ASP A 26 20.32 15.36 17.58
C ASP A 26 19.07 15.65 16.74
N TYR A 27 19.10 15.35 15.44
CA TYR A 27 17.93 15.49 14.56
C TYR A 27 16.79 14.56 14.95
N LEU A 28 17.08 13.29 15.22
CA LEU A 28 16.07 12.31 15.62
C LEU A 28 15.41 12.69 16.95
N ARG A 29 16.18 13.19 17.91
CA ARG A 29 15.64 13.67 19.20
C ARG A 29 14.77 14.92 19.07
N ALA A 30 14.97 15.71 18.03
CA ALA A 30 14.19 16.92 17.75
C ALA A 30 13.00 16.68 16.80
N SER A 31 12.81 15.45 16.32
CA SER A 31 11.78 15.11 15.32
C SER A 31 10.50 14.63 16.01
N ASP A 32 9.34 15.17 15.63
CA ASP A 32 8.08 14.76 16.26
C ASP A 32 7.69 13.30 15.96
N LYS A 33 8.07 12.76 14.78
CA LYS A 33 7.70 11.43 14.30
C LYS A 33 8.80 10.80 13.45
N LEU A 34 8.87 9.47 13.46
CA LEU A 34 9.77 8.70 12.61
C LEU A 34 8.97 7.90 11.56
N LEU A 35 9.07 8.32 10.29
CA LEU A 35 8.49 7.57 9.17
C LEU A 35 9.51 6.58 8.60
N ILE A 36 9.25 5.29 8.80
CA ILE A 36 10.07 4.19 8.30
C ILE A 36 9.47 3.64 7.00
N LEU A 37 10.16 3.90 5.89
CA LEU A 37 9.91 3.23 4.61
C LEU A 37 10.64 1.89 4.60
N TRP A 38 10.00 0.84 5.08
CA TRP A 38 10.68 -0.45 5.23
C TRP A 38 10.66 -1.27 3.95
N SER A 39 11.76 -1.99 3.78
CA SER A 39 11.97 -3.10 2.85
C SER A 39 12.35 -4.33 3.67
N PRO A 40 12.29 -5.56 3.12
CA PRO A 40 12.56 -6.78 3.88
C PRO A 40 13.91 -6.76 4.63
N ASP A 41 14.92 -6.08 4.09
CA ASP A 41 16.26 -5.90 4.65
C ASP A 41 16.39 -4.74 5.65
N TYR A 42 15.30 -4.04 6.01
CA TYR A 42 15.35 -2.88 6.91
C TYR A 42 16.05 -3.21 8.24
N LEU A 43 15.66 -4.33 8.87
CA LEU A 43 16.26 -4.81 10.14
C LEU A 43 17.62 -5.46 9.98
N ASP A 44 18.02 -5.75 8.75
CA ASP A 44 19.36 -6.26 8.44
C ASP A 44 20.37 -5.12 8.33
N ARG A 45 19.96 -3.85 8.39
CA ARG A 45 20.86 -2.68 8.28
C ARG A 45 21.05 -2.04 9.65
N LEU A 46 22.26 -2.16 10.21
CA LEU A 46 22.58 -1.63 11.54
C LEU A 46 22.29 -0.14 11.67
N TRP A 47 22.47 0.61 10.58
CA TRP A 47 22.15 2.03 10.49
C TRP A 47 20.68 2.33 10.81
N CYS A 48 19.75 1.65 10.13
CA CYS A 48 18.32 1.81 10.35
C CYS A 48 17.90 1.37 11.76
N VAL A 49 18.56 0.35 12.28
CA VAL A 49 18.36 -0.15 13.65
C VAL A 49 18.80 0.89 14.68
N TYR A 50 19.93 1.57 14.44
CA TYR A 50 20.43 2.66 15.27
C TYR A 50 19.49 3.88 15.24
N GLU A 51 18.99 4.28 14.06
CA GLU A 51 18.03 5.39 13.95
C GLU A 51 16.77 5.12 14.78
N LEU A 52 16.24 3.90 14.71
CA LEU A 52 15.12 3.48 15.52
C LEU A 52 15.45 3.50 17.03
N ALA A 53 16.63 3.02 17.41
CA ALA A 53 17.08 3.02 18.80
C ALA A 53 17.21 4.43 19.38
N VAL A 54 17.78 5.37 18.63
CA VAL A 54 17.91 6.76 19.09
C VAL A 54 16.54 7.43 19.20
N PHE A 55 15.66 7.20 18.22
CA PHE A 55 14.33 7.80 18.23
C PHE A 55 13.51 7.34 19.45
N LEU A 56 13.44 6.02 19.67
CA LEU A 56 12.71 5.40 20.79
C LEU A 56 13.33 5.67 22.16
N GLN A 57 14.52 6.27 22.24
CA GLN A 57 15.07 6.74 23.52
C GLN A 57 14.30 7.96 24.05
N THR A 58 13.73 8.76 23.15
CA THR A 58 13.16 10.08 23.47
C THR A 58 11.70 10.23 23.08
N HIS A 59 11.14 9.25 22.36
CA HIS A 59 9.78 9.25 21.83
C HIS A 59 9.05 7.97 22.19
N ASP A 60 7.73 8.04 22.12
CA ASP A 60 6.87 6.89 22.33
C ASP A 60 6.83 5.99 21.09
N GLU A 61 6.44 4.73 21.31
CA GLU A 61 6.27 3.73 20.25
C GLU A 61 5.23 4.17 19.19
N ASP A 62 4.24 4.99 19.59
CA ASP A 62 3.19 5.53 18.74
C ASP A 62 3.66 6.57 17.71
N ASP A 63 4.85 7.16 17.90
CA ASP A 63 5.42 8.15 16.99
C ASP A 63 6.18 7.51 15.81
N VAL A 64 6.30 6.18 15.80
CA VAL A 64 6.92 5.42 14.71
C VAL A 64 5.88 4.96 13.69
N ILE A 65 5.96 5.51 12.49
CA ILE A 65 5.06 5.18 11.37
C ILE A 65 5.79 4.23 10.42
N LEU A 66 5.23 3.03 10.21
CA LEU A 66 5.81 2.01 9.34
C LEU A 66 5.05 1.89 8.00
N VAL A 67 5.73 2.14 6.89
CA VAL A 67 5.17 2.08 5.54
C VAL A 67 5.98 1.11 4.68
N ASN A 68 5.30 0.13 4.07
CA ASN A 68 5.94 -0.83 3.17
C ASN A 68 6.13 -0.22 1.77
N LEU A 69 7.38 -0.18 1.29
CA LEU A 69 7.70 0.35 -0.05
C LEU A 69 7.09 -0.48 -1.19
N ASP A 70 7.02 -1.80 -1.06
CA ASP A 70 6.45 -2.67 -2.08
C ASP A 70 4.92 -2.56 -2.12
N HIS A 71 4.29 -2.33 -0.95
CA HIS A 71 2.87 -1.98 -0.92
C HIS A 71 2.60 -0.65 -1.63
N LEU A 72 3.42 0.38 -1.39
CA LEU A 72 3.28 1.67 -2.08
C LEU A 72 3.39 1.50 -3.61
N LYS A 73 4.39 0.74 -4.10
CA LYS A 73 4.55 0.45 -5.54
C LYS A 73 3.33 -0.27 -6.10
N LEU A 74 2.83 -1.27 -5.38
CA LEU A 74 1.63 -2.01 -5.78
C LEU A 74 0.41 -1.10 -5.84
N CYS A 75 0.16 -0.30 -4.80
CA CYS A 75 -0.94 0.67 -4.78
C CYS A 75 -0.88 1.64 -5.96
N VAL A 76 0.29 2.24 -6.20
CA VAL A 76 0.47 3.16 -7.34
C VAL A 76 0.24 2.43 -8.66
N SER A 77 0.75 1.21 -8.81
CA SER A 77 0.55 0.39 -10.02
C SER A 77 -0.92 0.06 -10.25
N LEU A 78 -1.65 -0.30 -9.19
CA LEU A 78 -3.09 -0.58 -9.24
C LEU A 78 -3.91 0.68 -9.52
N MET A 79 -3.56 1.82 -8.95
CA MET A 79 -4.20 3.12 -9.24
C MET A 79 -4.03 3.50 -10.71
N LEU A 80 -2.82 3.34 -11.25
CA LEU A 80 -2.55 3.57 -12.68
C LEU A 80 -3.34 2.60 -13.55
N LEU A 81 -3.33 1.30 -13.23
CA LEU A 81 -4.10 0.30 -13.96
C LEU A 81 -5.60 0.62 -13.96
N GLN A 82 -6.14 1.03 -12.82
CA GLN A 82 -7.54 1.41 -12.71
C GLN A 82 -7.86 2.65 -13.52
N PHE A 83 -7.01 3.66 -13.47
CA PHE A 83 -7.14 4.88 -14.25
C PHE A 83 -7.20 4.57 -15.75
N PHE A 84 -6.28 3.75 -16.26
CA PHE A 84 -6.28 3.34 -17.66
C PHE A 84 -7.47 2.46 -18.04
N SER A 85 -7.93 1.58 -17.14
CA SER A 85 -9.13 0.75 -17.36
C SER A 85 -10.38 1.61 -17.55
N ILE A 86 -10.56 2.64 -16.71
CA ILE A 86 -11.66 3.61 -16.82
C ILE A 86 -11.55 4.39 -18.13
N LEU A 87 -10.35 4.87 -18.49
CA LEU A 87 -10.11 5.62 -19.72
C LEU A 87 -10.45 4.78 -20.96
N ILE A 88 -9.98 3.53 -21.02
CA ILE A 88 -10.26 2.61 -22.12
C ILE A 88 -11.75 2.33 -22.22
N SER A 89 -12.42 2.09 -21.08
CA SER A 89 -13.87 1.84 -21.05
C SER A 89 -14.65 3.02 -21.65
N GLY A 90 -14.32 4.25 -21.25
CA GLY A 90 -14.95 5.46 -21.82
C GLY A 90 -14.70 5.63 -23.32
N VAL A 91 -13.49 5.31 -23.80
CA VAL A 91 -13.18 5.35 -25.24
C VAL A 91 -13.94 4.27 -26.01
N THR A 92 -14.04 3.06 -25.47
CA THR A 92 -14.77 1.97 -26.14
C THR A 92 -16.26 2.27 -26.26
N GLU A 93 -16.85 2.86 -25.23
CA GLU A 93 -18.25 3.30 -25.24
C GLU A 93 -18.47 4.43 -26.25
N PHE A 94 -17.59 5.43 -26.28
CA PHE A 94 -17.64 6.53 -27.24
C PHE A 94 -17.56 6.04 -28.71
N CYS A 95 -16.78 4.99 -28.96
CA CYS A 95 -16.63 4.40 -30.29
C CYS A 95 -17.75 3.40 -30.67
N GLY A 96 -18.74 3.17 -29.80
CA GLY A 96 -19.84 2.25 -30.06
C GLY A 96 -19.46 0.76 -29.98
N TYR A 97 -18.37 0.42 -29.28
CA TYR A 97 -18.03 -0.98 -29.00
C TYR A 97 -18.92 -1.56 -27.89
N SER A 98 -18.93 -2.89 -27.78
CA SER A 98 -19.73 -3.62 -26.81
C SER A 98 -19.42 -3.23 -25.36
N GLU A 99 -20.47 -2.93 -24.59
CA GLU A 99 -20.45 -2.63 -23.14
C GLU A 99 -19.74 -3.71 -22.29
N HIS A 100 -19.68 -4.95 -22.80
CA HIS A 100 -19.05 -6.07 -22.10
C HIS A 100 -17.54 -5.92 -21.94
N ILE A 101 -16.86 -5.18 -22.85
CA ILE A 101 -15.39 -5.04 -22.81
C ILE A 101 -14.97 -4.17 -21.62
N GLY A 102 -15.61 -3.01 -21.42
CA GLY A 102 -15.32 -2.14 -20.28
C GLY A 102 -15.60 -2.81 -18.94
N PHE A 103 -16.71 -3.54 -18.85
CA PHE A 103 -17.05 -4.30 -17.64
C PHE A 103 -16.00 -5.39 -17.33
N ALA A 104 -15.55 -6.14 -18.34
CA ALA A 104 -14.53 -7.17 -18.16
C ALA A 104 -13.19 -6.59 -17.69
N LEU A 105 -12.76 -5.44 -18.24
CA LEU A 105 -11.55 -4.74 -17.82
C LEU A 105 -11.64 -4.25 -16.38
N SER A 106 -12.80 -3.71 -15.98
CA SER A 106 -13.08 -3.26 -14.61
C SER A 106 -13.09 -4.42 -13.60
N LEU A 107 -13.61 -5.59 -13.98
CA LEU A 107 -13.60 -6.77 -13.13
C LEU A 107 -12.18 -7.34 -12.98
N ALA A 108 -11.40 -7.36 -14.07
CA ALA A 108 -10.02 -7.81 -14.06
C ALA A 108 -9.12 -6.93 -13.17
N SER A 109 -9.28 -5.60 -13.23
CA SER A 109 -8.53 -4.69 -12.36
C SER A 109 -8.89 -4.90 -10.89
N SER A 110 -10.17 -5.06 -10.57
CA SER A 110 -10.63 -5.38 -9.20
C SER A 110 -10.02 -6.68 -8.67
N PHE A 111 -9.96 -7.73 -9.50
CA PHE A 111 -9.32 -8.99 -9.11
C PHE A 111 -7.83 -8.83 -8.82
N LEU A 112 -7.11 -8.04 -9.64
CA LEU A 112 -5.69 -7.75 -9.43
C LEU A 112 -5.45 -6.95 -8.14
N ILE A 113 -6.36 -6.03 -7.79
CA ILE A 113 -6.30 -5.31 -6.51
C ILE A 113 -6.45 -6.29 -5.34
N GLY A 114 -7.44 -7.19 -5.40
CA GLY A 114 -7.65 -8.20 -4.37
C GLY A 114 -6.45 -9.13 -4.20
N ARG A 115 -5.85 -9.58 -5.32
CA ARG A 115 -4.61 -10.37 -5.31
C ARG A 115 -3.44 -9.58 -4.70
N GLY A 116 -3.32 -8.30 -5.03
CA GLY A 116 -2.31 -7.42 -4.47
C GLY A 116 -2.41 -7.30 -2.95
N ALA A 117 -3.62 -7.10 -2.43
CA ALA A 117 -3.87 -7.05 -0.99
C ALA A 117 -3.46 -8.37 -0.29
N PHE A 118 -3.76 -9.51 -0.89
CA PHE A 118 -3.36 -10.82 -0.38
C PHE A 118 -1.82 -10.96 -0.30
N VAL A 119 -1.11 -10.60 -1.37
CA VAL A 119 0.37 -10.60 -1.39
C VAL A 119 0.94 -9.69 -0.31
N CYS A 120 0.36 -8.51 -0.09
CA CYS A 120 0.78 -7.62 0.99
C CYS A 120 0.58 -8.22 2.38
N GLY A 121 -0.50 -9.00 2.57
CA GLY A 121 -0.71 -9.79 3.79
C GLY A 121 0.40 -10.81 4.02
N GLU A 122 0.81 -11.54 2.98
CA GLU A 122 1.93 -12.49 3.07
C GLU A 122 3.27 -11.79 3.39
N GLU A 123 3.56 -10.64 2.76
CA GLU A 123 4.77 -9.86 3.06
C GLU A 123 4.77 -9.33 4.49
N TRP A 124 3.62 -8.92 5.03
CA TRP A 124 3.50 -8.55 6.43
C TRP A 124 3.79 -9.73 7.37
N GLN A 125 3.27 -10.92 7.07
CA GLN A 125 3.58 -12.14 7.85
C GLN A 125 5.07 -12.48 7.82
N LYS A 126 5.72 -12.32 6.66
CA LYS A 126 7.19 -12.47 6.55
C LYS A 126 7.93 -11.43 7.39
N PHE A 127 7.47 -10.18 7.39
CA PHE A 127 8.03 -9.12 8.25
C PHE A 127 7.90 -9.47 9.73
N CYS A 128 6.70 -9.81 10.20
CA CYS A 128 6.49 -10.22 11.59
C CYS A 128 7.40 -11.41 11.98
N SER A 129 7.59 -12.36 11.07
CA SER A 129 8.50 -13.49 11.28
C SER A 129 9.97 -13.05 11.43
N ARG A 130 10.41 -12.04 10.65
CA ARG A 130 11.75 -11.44 10.79
C ARG A 130 11.90 -10.68 12.10
N VAL A 131 10.87 -9.92 12.50
CA VAL A 131 10.86 -9.22 13.81
C VAL A 131 11.00 -10.24 14.96
N LYS A 132 10.29 -11.38 14.91
CA LYS A 132 10.41 -12.43 15.94
C LYS A 132 11.85 -12.91 16.11
N CYS A 133 12.56 -13.06 14.99
CA CYS A 133 13.95 -13.51 14.92
C CYS A 133 14.98 -12.36 15.01
N PHE A 134 14.54 -11.12 15.22
CA PHE A 134 15.41 -9.95 15.24
C PHE A 134 16.44 -10.03 16.36
N SER A 135 17.66 -9.62 16.03
CA SER A 135 18.81 -9.48 16.92
C SER A 135 19.77 -8.46 16.33
N VAL A 136 20.21 -7.50 17.15
CA VAL A 136 21.17 -6.45 16.76
C VAL A 136 22.47 -7.06 16.22
N HIS A 137 22.90 -8.20 16.77
CA HIS A 137 24.11 -8.90 16.33
C HIS A 137 24.08 -9.34 14.86
N LYS A 138 22.90 -9.65 14.31
CA LYS A 138 22.75 -10.08 12.92
C LYS A 138 22.68 -8.92 11.93
N ALA A 139 22.56 -7.68 12.41
CA ALA A 139 22.48 -6.51 11.55
C ALA A 139 23.83 -6.27 10.85
N LYS A 140 23.77 -6.05 9.55
CA LYS A 140 24.91 -5.76 8.68
C LYS A 140 25.24 -4.28 8.73
N CYS A 141 26.53 -3.96 8.73
CA CYS A 141 27.01 -2.60 8.55
C CYS A 141 27.87 -2.53 7.27
N SER A 142 27.81 -1.39 6.58
CA SER A 142 28.65 -1.13 5.40
C SER A 142 30.08 -0.76 5.79
N SER A 143 30.28 -0.19 6.97
CA SER A 143 31.57 0.16 7.57
C SER A 143 31.80 -0.70 8.81
N LEU A 144 32.90 -1.46 8.83
CA LEU A 144 33.29 -2.23 10.02
C LEU A 144 33.71 -1.31 11.18
N ALA A 145 34.26 -0.13 10.89
CA ALA A 145 34.65 0.83 11.91
C ALA A 145 33.43 1.34 12.70
N ASP A 146 32.33 1.63 12.00
CA ASP A 146 31.11 2.17 12.61
C ASP A 146 30.34 1.09 13.40
N TYR A 147 30.61 -0.19 13.13
CA TYR A 147 29.86 -1.31 13.72
C TYR A 147 30.00 -1.39 15.24
N SER A 148 31.23 -1.29 15.76
CA SER A 148 31.47 -1.34 17.22
C SER A 148 30.86 -0.15 17.92
N ASP A 149 31.00 1.04 17.32
CA ASP A 149 30.59 2.30 17.92
C ASP A 149 29.07 2.39 18.02
N LEU A 150 28.35 2.05 16.94
CA LEU A 150 26.89 2.03 16.93
C LEU A 150 26.31 0.99 17.90
N LYS A 151 26.96 -0.17 18.03
CA LYS A 151 26.53 -1.19 18.99
C LYS A 151 26.76 -0.80 20.43
N GLN A 152 27.89 -0.17 20.71
CA GLN A 152 28.16 0.35 22.04
C GLN A 152 27.12 1.40 22.39
N LEU A 153 26.79 2.32 21.47
CA LEU A 153 25.73 3.31 21.69
C LEU A 153 24.36 2.67 21.97
N ILE A 154 23.96 1.65 21.20
CA ILE A 154 22.69 0.93 21.47
C ILE A 154 22.73 0.28 22.87
N THR A 155 23.86 -0.31 23.24
CA THR A 155 24.06 -0.93 24.56
C THR A 155 24.01 0.13 25.66
N ASP A 156 24.62 1.30 25.46
CA ASP A 156 24.61 2.41 26.40
C ASP A 156 23.20 2.98 26.60
N PHE A 157 22.37 2.97 25.56
CA PHE A 157 20.99 3.46 25.63
C PHE A 157 20.02 2.48 26.29
N TYR A 158 20.18 1.18 26.06
CA TYR A 158 19.19 0.16 26.46
C TYR A 158 19.70 -0.84 27.50
N GLY A 159 20.97 -0.74 27.92
CA GLY A 159 21.63 -1.70 28.82
C GLY A 159 22.24 -2.88 28.07
N SER A 160 21.53 -3.44 27.08
CA SER A 160 22.02 -4.55 26.27
C SER A 160 21.38 -4.62 24.88
N GLU A 161 22.08 -5.26 23.94
CA GLU A 161 21.54 -5.57 22.60
C GLU A 161 20.23 -6.41 22.68
N ALA A 162 20.09 -7.24 23.72
CA ALA A 162 18.94 -8.11 23.93
C ALA A 162 17.71 -7.34 24.42
N GLU A 163 17.89 -6.38 25.34
CA GLU A 163 16.82 -5.50 25.82
C GLU A 163 16.27 -4.64 24.68
N PHE A 164 17.14 -4.05 23.87
CA PHE A 164 16.69 -3.31 22.69
C PHE A 164 15.94 -4.21 21.69
N ALA A 165 16.44 -5.44 21.43
CA ALA A 165 15.72 -6.38 20.57
C ALA A 165 14.33 -6.75 21.13
N ALA A 166 14.16 -6.79 22.46
CA ALA A 166 12.86 -6.99 23.08
C ALA A 166 11.92 -5.78 22.88
N VAL A 167 12.45 -4.54 22.96
CA VAL A 167 11.71 -3.31 22.63
C VAL A 167 11.22 -3.36 21.19
N VAL A 168 12.09 -3.68 20.23
CA VAL A 168 11.72 -3.78 18.81
C VAL A 168 10.66 -4.86 18.56
N LYS A 169 10.75 -5.99 19.26
CA LYS A 169 9.72 -7.04 19.20
C LYS A 169 8.40 -6.57 19.78
N ARG A 170 8.42 -5.87 20.91
CA ARG A 170 7.20 -5.31 21.52
C ARG A 170 6.56 -4.28 20.60
N LEU A 171 7.34 -3.38 20.01
CA LEU A 171 6.87 -2.34 19.10
C LEU A 171 6.03 -2.90 17.94
N TRP A 172 6.43 -4.02 17.33
CA TRP A 172 5.75 -4.56 16.14
C TRP A 172 5.02 -5.90 16.34
N LEU A 173 5.23 -6.59 17.45
CA LEU A 173 4.57 -7.87 17.77
C LEU A 173 3.78 -7.83 19.09
N GLY A 174 3.81 -6.71 19.82
CA GLY A 174 3.23 -6.59 21.15
C GLY A 174 1.77 -7.07 21.23
N GLU A 175 1.47 -7.83 22.28
CA GLU A 175 0.14 -8.33 22.62
C GLU A 175 -0.71 -7.19 23.20
N GLY A 176 -1.26 -6.34 22.32
CA GLY A 176 -2.09 -5.22 22.72
C GLY A 176 -2.78 -4.59 21.52
N GLU A 177 -4.00 -5.05 21.24
CA GLU A 177 -5.01 -4.34 20.43
C GLU A 177 -4.55 -3.70 19.11
N GLY A 178 -3.84 -4.39 18.21
CA GLY A 178 -3.78 -3.98 16.81
C GLY A 178 -3.36 -2.53 16.50
N LYS A 179 -2.70 -1.81 17.43
CA LYS A 179 -2.42 -0.37 17.32
C LYS A 179 -1.44 -0.04 16.21
N HIS A 180 -0.62 -1.01 15.79
CA HIS A 180 0.32 -0.88 14.68
C HIS A 180 0.09 -1.91 13.57
N LEU A 181 -1.13 -2.46 13.43
CA LEU A 181 -1.54 -2.84 12.09
C LEU A 181 -1.54 -1.53 11.30
N PRO A 182 -0.71 -1.39 10.27
CA PRO A 182 -0.65 -0.12 9.58
C PRO A 182 -2.05 0.25 9.12
N GLU A 183 -2.51 1.48 9.36
CA GLU A 183 -3.87 1.89 8.96
C GLU A 183 -4.13 1.58 7.48
N TRP A 184 -3.07 1.58 6.65
CA TRP A 184 -3.16 1.19 5.25
C TRP A 184 -3.48 -0.29 4.99
N LEU A 185 -3.17 -1.21 5.91
CA LEU A 185 -3.35 -2.64 5.69
C LEU A 185 -4.84 -3.01 5.61
N PHE A 186 -5.73 -2.30 6.33
CA PHE A 186 -7.16 -2.61 6.36
C PHE A 186 -8.09 -1.46 6.76
N ALA A 187 -7.69 -0.18 6.69
CA ALA A 187 -8.68 0.88 6.88
C ALA A 187 -9.78 0.70 5.83
N GLY A 188 -11.01 0.43 6.28
CA GLY A 188 -12.18 0.36 5.42
C GLY A 188 -12.33 1.60 4.53
N ALA A 189 -11.68 2.72 4.91
CA ALA A 189 -11.51 3.90 4.08
C ALA A 189 -10.75 3.63 2.75
N SER A 190 -9.65 2.88 2.76
CA SER A 190 -8.90 2.54 1.54
C SER A 190 -9.71 1.64 0.61
N LEU A 191 -10.39 0.63 1.17
CA LEU A 191 -11.34 -0.20 0.42
C LEU A 191 -12.53 0.60 -0.10
N ARG A 192 -13.03 1.59 0.64
CA ARG A 192 -14.07 2.52 0.18
C ARG A 192 -13.57 3.43 -0.94
N ILE A 193 -12.35 3.96 -0.86
CA ILE A 193 -11.77 4.79 -1.92
C ILE A 193 -11.57 3.96 -3.19
N ILE A 194 -11.10 2.72 -3.04
CA ILE A 194 -10.93 1.79 -4.17
C ILE A 194 -12.29 1.39 -4.75
N SER A 195 -13.31 1.13 -3.93
CA SER A 195 -14.63 0.64 -4.39
C SER A 195 -15.60 1.75 -4.83
N ALA A 196 -15.43 2.98 -4.35
CA ALA A 196 -16.31 4.11 -4.64
C ALA A 196 -16.51 4.40 -6.15
N PRO A 197 -15.49 4.30 -7.02
CA PRO A 197 -15.67 4.51 -8.47
C PRO A 197 -16.57 3.45 -9.13
N TYR A 198 -16.69 2.27 -8.52
CA TYR A 198 -17.50 1.18 -9.07
C TYR A 198 -18.97 1.28 -8.68
N ALA A 199 -19.31 2.01 -7.60
CA ALA A 199 -20.70 2.17 -7.20
C ALA A 199 -21.57 2.85 -8.29
N PRO A 200 -21.16 3.96 -8.93
CA PRO A 200 -21.89 4.55 -10.04
C PRO A 200 -22.01 3.62 -11.25
N VAL A 201 -20.96 2.85 -11.55
CA VAL A 201 -20.95 1.89 -12.68
C VAL A 201 -21.98 0.78 -12.42
N ILE A 202 -21.96 0.17 -11.23
CA ILE A 202 -22.94 -0.85 -10.84
C ILE A 202 -24.36 -0.30 -10.90
N VAL A 203 -24.58 0.93 -10.41
CA VAL A 203 -25.90 1.58 -10.46
C VAL A 203 -26.34 1.85 -11.90
N CYS A 204 -25.46 2.36 -12.77
CA CYS A 204 -25.78 2.61 -14.19
C CYS A 204 -26.15 1.30 -14.91
N PHE A 205 -25.38 0.23 -14.71
CA PHE A 205 -25.69 -1.09 -15.28
C PHE A 205 -27.01 -1.66 -14.75
N ALA A 206 -27.28 -1.52 -13.45
CA ALA A 206 -28.54 -1.97 -12.87
C ALA A 206 -29.74 -1.20 -13.47
N VAL A 207 -29.61 0.13 -13.61
CA VAL A 207 -30.64 0.98 -14.23
C VAL A 207 -30.84 0.61 -15.69
N GLN A 208 -29.77 0.44 -16.46
CA GLN A 208 -29.87 0.08 -17.87
C GLN A 208 -30.45 -1.32 -18.08
N TYR A 209 -30.09 -2.30 -17.24
CA TYR A 209 -30.69 -3.62 -17.24
C TYR A 209 -32.19 -3.58 -16.92
N ILE A 210 -32.61 -2.75 -15.94
CA ILE A 210 -34.02 -2.54 -15.61
C ILE A 210 -34.76 -1.91 -16.80
N ILE A 211 -34.19 -0.87 -17.42
CA ILE A 211 -34.81 -0.19 -18.58
C ILE A 211 -34.94 -1.14 -19.78
N CYS A 212 -33.89 -1.90 -20.08
CA CYS A 212 -33.91 -2.90 -21.16
C CYS A 212 -34.86 -4.06 -20.86
N GLY A 213 -34.94 -4.53 -19.62
CA GLY A 213 -35.91 -5.55 -19.19
C GLY A 213 -37.36 -5.08 -19.32
N ILE A 214 -37.63 -3.81 -18.96
CA ILE A 214 -38.96 -3.20 -19.15
C ILE A 214 -39.29 -3.07 -20.65
N ARG A 215 -38.32 -2.67 -21.48
CA ARG A 215 -38.52 -2.55 -22.94
C ARG A 215 -38.65 -3.89 -23.65
N GLY A 216 -37.90 -4.92 -23.23
CA GLY A 216 -37.97 -6.27 -23.78
C GLY A 216 -39.26 -7.02 -23.41
N GLY A 217 -39.94 -6.61 -22.33
CA GLY A 217 -41.29 -7.07 -22.00
C GLY A 217 -42.40 -6.42 -22.83
N ILE A 218 -42.09 -5.36 -23.58
CA ILE A 218 -42.95 -4.81 -24.62
C ILE A 218 -42.52 -5.48 -25.93
N GLU A 219 -42.90 -6.74 -26.11
CA GLU A 219 -42.95 -7.26 -27.48
C GLU A 219 -43.85 -6.29 -28.26
N PRO A 220 -43.38 -5.70 -29.38
CA PRO A 220 -44.27 -4.96 -30.25
C PRO A 220 -45.36 -5.95 -30.62
N SER A 221 -46.58 -5.73 -30.11
CA SER A 221 -47.74 -6.57 -30.38
C SER A 221 -47.74 -6.80 -31.88
N VAL A 222 -47.44 -8.04 -32.29
CA VAL A 222 -47.46 -8.41 -33.71
C VAL A 222 -48.81 -7.93 -34.20
N PRO A 223 -48.87 -7.03 -35.21
CA PRO A 223 -50.15 -6.56 -35.69
C PRO A 223 -50.96 -7.79 -36.07
N ILE A 224 -52.03 -8.05 -35.31
CA ILE A 224 -52.93 -9.15 -35.58
C ILE A 224 -53.62 -8.76 -36.87
N TYR A 225 -53.08 -9.21 -37.99
CA TYR A 225 -53.77 -9.09 -39.26
C TYR A 225 -55.05 -9.92 -39.15
N PRO A 226 -56.23 -9.32 -39.43
CA PRO A 226 -57.46 -10.07 -39.41
C PRO A 226 -57.34 -11.23 -40.41
N PRO A 227 -57.74 -12.45 -40.02
CA PRO A 227 -57.67 -13.60 -40.92
C PRO A 227 -58.58 -13.34 -42.13
N GLY A 228 -57.99 -13.22 -43.32
CA GLY A 228 -58.73 -13.16 -44.58
C GLY A 228 -58.46 -11.96 -45.50
N VAL A 229 -57.45 -11.11 -45.23
CA VAL A 229 -57.09 -10.05 -46.18
C VAL A 229 -56.10 -10.60 -47.22
N PRO A 230 -56.46 -10.69 -48.52
CA PRO A 230 -55.54 -11.11 -49.57
C PRO A 230 -54.43 -10.05 -49.76
N TYR A 231 -53.18 -10.51 -49.87
CA TYR A 231 -52.03 -9.66 -50.20
C TYR A 231 -52.16 -9.17 -51.64
N GLU A 232 -52.47 -7.89 -51.82
CA GLU A 232 -52.25 -7.22 -53.11
C GLU A 232 -50.76 -6.86 -53.23
N PRO A 233 -50.08 -7.25 -54.33
CA PRO A 233 -48.72 -6.81 -54.58
C PRO A 233 -48.70 -5.30 -54.85
N LEU A 234 -47.89 -4.56 -54.08
CA LEU A 234 -47.65 -3.14 -54.32
C LEU A 234 -46.96 -2.93 -55.68
N PRO A 235 -47.31 -1.87 -56.44
CA PRO A 235 -46.77 -1.56 -57.76
C PRO A 235 -45.31 -1.12 -57.75
#